data_AF-A0A139RKH4-F1
#
_entry.id   AF-A0A139RKH4-F1
#
_cell.length_a   1.000
_cell.length_b   1.000
_cell.length_c   1.000
_cell.angle_alpha   90.00
_cell.angle_beta   90.00
_cell.angle_gamma   90.00
#
_symmetry.space_group_name_H-M   'P 1'
#
loop_
_entity.id
_entity.type
_entity.pdbx_description
1 polymer ?
#
loop_
_entity_poly.entity_id
_entity_poly.type
_entity_poly.pdbx_seq_one_letter_code
_entity_poly.pdbx_strand_id
1 'polypeptide(L)' 'MKLWNTTEFIDENALQVNIARLKKVMKQAGIALQVKSVRGIGYKLEEEREYETES' A
#
# COMPACT_ATOMS: atom_id res chain seq x y z
N MET A 1 10.28 -7.96 13.50
CA MET A 1 9.27 -8.91 12.98
C MET A 1 9.17 -8.67 11.48
N LYS A 2 9.85 -9.49 10.66
CA LYS A 2 9.95 -9.30 9.19
C LYS A 2 8.83 -10.09 8.52
N LEU A 3 8.05 -9.44 7.66
CA LEU A 3 6.81 -9.96 7.10
C LEU A 3 6.99 -11.05 6.02
N TRP A 4 8.22 -11.49 5.74
CA TRP A 4 8.54 -12.38 4.64
C TRP A 4 9.48 -13.48 5.13
N ASN A 5 9.01 -14.72 5.08
CA ASN A 5 9.69 -15.90 5.59
C ASN A 5 10.68 -16.52 4.57
N THR A 6 11.10 -15.73 3.59
CA THR A 6 12.15 -16.08 2.63
C THR A 6 13.06 -14.87 2.40
N THR A 7 14.36 -15.12 2.30
CA THR A 7 15.43 -14.16 1.99
C THR A 7 15.40 -13.67 0.53
N GLU A 8 14.31 -13.92 -0.19
CA GLU A 8 14.14 -13.57 -1.59
C GLU A 8 13.45 -12.22 -1.68
N PHE A 9 14.11 -11.29 -2.36
CA PHE A 9 13.50 -10.03 -2.75
C PHE A 9 12.28 -10.35 -3.62
N ILE A 10 11.08 -10.02 -3.15
CA ILE A 10 9.90 -10.05 -3.99
C ILE A 10 10.12 -9.13 -5.19
N ASP A 11 9.85 -9.65 -6.40
CA ASP A 11 9.86 -8.85 -7.60
C ASP A 11 8.94 -7.65 -7.47
N GLU A 12 9.34 -6.52 -8.07
CA GLU A 12 8.52 -5.31 -8.14
C GLU A 12 7.12 -5.60 -8.70
N ASN A 13 7.04 -6.53 -9.66
CA ASN A 13 5.79 -7.03 -10.22
C ASN A 13 4.89 -7.70 -9.17
N ALA A 14 5.47 -8.55 -8.31
CA ALA A 14 4.72 -9.23 -7.24
C ALA A 14 4.25 -8.23 -6.18
N LEU A 15 5.08 -7.24 -5.86
CA LEU A 15 4.71 -6.17 -4.94
C LEU A 15 3.57 -5.32 -5.52
N GLN A 16 3.65 -4.91 -6.79
CA GLN A 16 2.59 -4.17 -7.47
C GLN A 16 1.26 -4.93 -7.48
N VAL A 17 1.28 -6.22 -7.82
CA VAL A 17 0.07 -7.07 -7.82
C VAL A 17 -0.51 -7.20 -6.41
N ASN A 18 0.34 -7.40 -5.40
CA ASN A 18 -0.11 -7.50 -4.01
C ASN A 18 -0.70 -6.18 -3.50
N ILE A 19 -0.10 -5.03 -3.83
CA ILE A 19 -0.66 -3.71 -3.49
C ILE A 19 -1.99 -3.48 -4.21
N ALA A 20 -2.12 -3.86 -5.48
CA ALA A 20 -3.38 -3.74 -6.21
C ALA A 20 -4.50 -4.62 -5.61
N ARG A 21 -4.16 -5.86 -5.22
CA ARG A 21 -5.09 -6.77 -4.54
C ARG A 21 -5.50 -6.22 -3.17
N LEU A 22 -4.53 -5.71 -2.40
CA LEU A 22 -4.76 -5.10 -1.10
C LEU A 22 -5.74 -3.92 -1.22
N LYS A 23 -5.51 -2.99 -2.16
CA LYS A 23 -6.45 -1.88 -2.45
C LYS A 23 -7.87 -2.35 -2.74
N LYS A 24 -8.02 -3.42 -3.54
CA LYS A 24 -9.34 -3.97 -3.89
C LYS A 24 -10.06 -4.55 -2.66
N VAL A 25 -9.34 -5.31 -1.83
CA VAL A 25 -9.89 -5.88 -0.60
C VAL A 25 -10.25 -4.78 0.40
N MET A 26 -9.40 -3.76 0.56
CA MET A 26 -9.67 -2.63 1.45
C MET A 26 -10.94 -1.88 1.04
N LYS A 27 -11.12 -1.62 -0.26
CA LYS A 27 -12.34 -1.02 -0.80
C LYS A 27 -13.58 -1.90 -0.56
N GLN A 28 -13.45 -3.22 -0.71
CA GLN A 28 -14.55 -4.16 -0.44
C GLN A 28 -14.88 -4.28 1.05
N ALA A 29 -13.88 -4.19 1.92
CA ALA A 29 -14.03 -4.25 3.37
C ALA A 29 -14.51 -2.93 3.99
N GLY A 30 -14.68 -1.87 3.19
CA GLY A 30 -15.04 -0.53 3.69
C GLY A 30 -13.93 0.12 4.51
N ILE A 31 -12.68 -0.29 4.31
CA ILE A 31 -11.52 0.26 5.00
C ILE A 31 -11.15 1.59 4.33
N ALA A 32 -11.29 2.70 5.08
CA ALA A 32 -10.90 4.05 4.65
C ALA A 32 -9.38 4.28 4.69
N LEU A 33 -8.57 3.29 4.29
CA LEU A 33 -7.12 3.41 4.17
C LEU A 33 -6.75 3.24 2.70
N GLN A 34 -5.94 4.15 2.18
CA GLN A 34 -5.43 4.15 0.82
C GLN A 34 -3.93 3.82 0.82
N VAL A 35 -3.51 2.93 -0.09
CA VAL A 35 -2.08 2.70 -0.35
C VAL A 35 -1.57 3.72 -1.37
N LYS A 36 -0.67 4.61 -0.96
CA LYS A 36 0.06 5.54 -1.83
C LYS A 36 1.44 5.01 -2.19
N SER A 37 1.84 5.20 -3.44
CA SER A 37 3.21 4.94 -3.90
C SER A 37 4.07 6.18 -3.68
N VAL A 38 5.16 6.04 -2.93
CA VAL A 38 6.17 7.07 -2.67
C VAL A 38 7.42 6.74 -3.47
N ARG A 39 7.75 7.59 -4.45
CA ARG A 39 8.89 7.38 -5.35
C ARG A 39 10.20 7.32 -4.56
N GLY A 40 10.98 6.26 -4.77
CA GLY A 40 12.27 6.06 -4.10
C GLY A 40 12.21 5.52 -2.68
N ILE A 41 11.01 5.30 -2.11
CA ILE A 41 10.82 4.80 -0.74
C ILE A 41 9.95 3.52 -0.72
N GLY A 42 8.92 3.44 -1.58
CA GLY A 42 8.04 2.27 -1.67
C GLY A 42 6.57 2.65 -1.54
N TYR A 43 5.83 1.98 -0.66
CA TYR A 43 4.39 2.19 -0.48
C TYR A 43 4.08 2.61 0.96
N LYS A 44 3.15 3.56 1.12
CA LYS A 44 2.65 4.05 2.41
C LYS A 44 1.16 3.76 2.51
N LEU A 45 0.73 3.31 3.67
CA LEU A 45 -0.68 3.24 4.04
C LEU A 45 -1.05 4.57 4.70
N GLU A 46 -2.02 5.28 4.13
CA GLU A 46 -2.56 6.51 4.71
C GLU A 46 -4.06 6.34 4.87
N GLU A 47 -4.63 6.90 5.93
CA GLU A 47 -6.08 7.04 5.99
C GLU A 47 -6.51 7.93 4.83
N GLU A 48 -7.64 7.61 4.21
CA GLU A 48 -8.37 8.47 3.28
C GLU A 48 -8.95 9.63 4.08
N ARG A 49 -8.08 10.40 4.72
CA ARG A 49 -8.38 11.73 5.19
C ARG A 49 -8.08 12.63 4.01
N GLU A 50 -9.13 13.29 3.56
CA GLU A 50 -9.02 14.48 2.74
C GLU A 50 -8.20 15.48 3.57
N TYR A 51 -6.89 15.50 3.36
CA TYR A 51 -6.12 16.66 3.78
C TYR A 51 -6.62 17.76 2.85
N GLU A 52 -7.56 18.56 3.36
CA GLU A 52 -7.66 19.94 2.97
C GLU A 52 -6.23 20.44 2.87
N THR A 53 -5.80 20.73 1.64
CA THR A 53 -4.55 21.42 1.36
C THR A 53 -4.65 22.75 2.09
N GLU A 54 -4.20 22.77 3.33
CA GLU A 54 -4.10 23.98 4.11
C GLU A 54 -2.86 24.73 3.62
N SER A 55 -3.14 25.86 2.96
CA SER A 55 -2.26 26.98 2.54
C SER A 55 -1.37 26.83 1.30
#